data_AF-A0A6A4RRY5-F1
#
_entry.id   AF-A0A6A4RRY5-F1
#
_cell.length_a   1.000
_cell.length_b   1.000
_cell.length_c   1.000
_cell.angle_alpha   90.00
_cell.angle_beta   90.00
_cell.angle_gamma   90.00
#
_symmetry.space_group_name_H-M   'P 1'
#
loop_
_entity.id
_entity.type
_entity.pdbx_description
1 polymer ?
#
loop_
_entity_poly.entity_id
_entity_poly.type
_entity_poly.pdbx_seq_one_letter_code
_entity_poly.pdbx_strand_id
1 'polypeptide(L)' 'MVDGWNVYFFDDLETLPSRWSKYGSNTETVGELWLGLLRFYTEDFDFREHVISIRQHGRLTTFNKQWTSKYIVIEGRLM' A
#
# COMPACT_ATOMS: atom_id res chain seq x y z
N MET A 1 19.47 0.25 8.76
CA MET A 1 19.27 1.69 8.53
C MET A 1 20.22 2.10 7.41
N VAL A 2 19.72 2.76 6.37
CA VAL A 2 20.54 3.37 5.30
C VAL A 2 20.06 4.81 5.18
N ASP A 3 20.97 5.77 5.29
CA ASP A 3 20.66 7.22 5.25
C ASP A 3 19.58 7.67 6.24
N GLY A 4 19.52 7.05 7.43
CA GLY A 4 18.50 7.34 8.44
C GLY A 4 17.15 6.66 8.21
N TRP A 5 16.99 5.89 7.13
CA TRP A 5 15.77 5.18 6.81
C TRP A 5 15.85 3.69 7.15
N ASN A 6 14.74 3.15 7.67
CA ASN A 6 14.59 1.72 7.81
C ASN A 6 14.26 1.10 6.44
N VAL A 7 15.19 0.31 5.91
CA VAL A 7 15.10 -0.38 4.61
C VAL A 7 14.71 -1.85 4.74
N TYR A 8 14.46 -2.32 5.96
CA TYR A 8 14.06 -3.69 6.21
C TYR A 8 12.70 -3.98 5.56
N PHE A 9 12.61 -5.14 4.91
CA PHE A 9 11.37 -5.79 4.50
C PHE A 9 11.56 -7.29 4.67
N PHE A 10 10.45 -8.03 4.77
CA PHE A 10 10.49 -9.48 4.84
C PHE A 10 10.72 -10.05 3.43
N ASP A 11 11.87 -10.69 3.21
CA ASP A 11 12.37 -11.14 1.90
C ASP A 11 12.31 -12.66 1.69
N ASP A 12 12.18 -13.43 2.78
CA ASP A 12 12.05 -14.88 2.74
C ASP A 12 10.63 -15.32 2.33
N LEU A 13 10.45 -15.53 1.03
CA LEU A 13 9.18 -15.98 0.47
C LEU A 13 8.81 -17.42 0.85
N GLU A 14 9.78 -18.26 1.20
CA GLU A 14 9.52 -19.67 1.56
C GLU A 14 8.84 -19.78 2.91
N THR A 15 9.22 -18.92 3.86
CA THR A 15 8.59 -18.91 5.19
C THR A 15 7.37 -17.97 5.29
N LEU A 16 7.05 -17.22 4.21
CA LEU A 16 5.90 -16.32 4.15
C LEU A 16 4.56 -16.97 4.55
N PRO A 17 4.21 -18.21 4.12
CA PRO A 17 2.95 -18.84 4.50
C PRO A 17 2.80 -19.07 6.01
N SER A 18 3.91 -19.27 6.73
CA SER A 18 3.90 -19.46 8.18
C SER A 18 3.70 -18.17 8.97
N ARG A 19 4.04 -17.01 8.37
CA ARG A 19 3.99 -15.70 9.03
C ARG A 19 2.78 -14.87 8.62
N TRP A 20 2.28 -15.05 7.40
CA TRP A 20 1.16 -14.29 6.88
C TRP A 20 -0.12 -15.12 6.89
N SER A 21 -0.97 -14.88 7.89
CA SER A 21 -2.23 -15.61 8.09
C SER A 21 -3.22 -15.52 6.92
N LYS A 22 -3.06 -14.53 6.03
CA LYS A 22 -3.90 -14.35 4.83
C LYS A 22 -3.27 -14.89 3.55
N TYR A 23 -2.13 -15.59 3.64
CA TYR A 23 -1.49 -16.16 2.47
C TYR A 23 -2.47 -17.08 1.71
N GLY A 24 -2.60 -16.86 0.40
CA GLY A 24 -3.49 -17.64 -0.47
C GLY A 24 -4.99 -17.41 -0.24
N SER A 25 -5.40 -16.41 0.56
CA SER A 25 -6.83 -16.17 0.82
C SER A 25 -7.57 -15.51 -0.36
N ASN A 26 -6.85 -14.73 -1.17
CA ASN A 26 -7.42 -14.12 -2.37
C ASN A 26 -7.36 -15.12 -3.52
N THR A 27 -8.52 -15.41 -4.12
CA THR A 27 -8.68 -16.36 -5.23
C THR A 27 -9.21 -15.68 -6.49
N GLU A 28 -9.18 -14.35 -6.55
CA GLU A 28 -9.65 -13.58 -7.70
C GLU A 28 -8.74 -13.80 -8.91
N THR A 29 -9.34 -13.80 -10.09
CA THR A 29 -8.59 -13.85 -11.35
C THR A 29 -7.85 -12.55 -11.60
N VAL A 30 -6.84 -12.59 -12.48
CA VAL A 30 -6.11 -11.39 -12.89
C VAL A 30 -7.04 -10.32 -13.49
N GLY A 31 -8.10 -10.73 -14.21
CA GLY A 31 -9.09 -9.81 -14.77
C GLY A 31 -9.92 -9.10 -13.71
N GLU A 32 -10.36 -9.82 -12.67
CA GLU A 32 -11.08 -9.26 -11.53
C GLU A 32 -10.20 -8.28 -10.74
N LEU A 33 -8.95 -8.66 -10.47
CA LEU A 33 -7.97 -7.80 -9.79
C LEU A 33 -7.68 -6.53 -10.59
N TRP A 34 -7.54 -6.63 -11.91
CA TRP A 34 -7.30 -5.46 -12.76
C TRP A 34 -8.48 -4.51 -12.78
N LEU A 35 -9.70 -5.04 -12.97
CA LEU A 35 -10.91 -4.23 -12.93
C LEU A 35 -11.12 -3.61 -11.54
N GLY A 36 -10.86 -4.38 -10.48
CA GLY A 36 -10.89 -3.93 -9.09
C GLY A 36 -9.91 -2.80 -8.83
N LEU A 37 -8.69 -2.87 -9.37
CA LEU A 37 -7.70 -1.79 -9.27
C LEU A 37 -8.20 -0.50 -9.92
N LEU A 38 -8.74 -0.58 -11.14
CA LEU A 38 -9.27 0.58 -11.84
C LEU A 38 -10.42 1.19 -11.04
N ARG A 39 -11.38 0.37 -10.64
CA ARG A 39 -12.55 0.79 -9.85
C ARG A 39 -12.13 1.43 -8.53
N PHE A 40 -11.20 0.81 -7.81
CA PHE A 40 -10.72 1.32 -6.53
C PHE A 40 -10.16 2.74 -6.66
N TYR A 41 -9.31 2.98 -7.66
CA TYR A 41 -8.71 4.31 -7.86
C TYR A 41 -9.64 5.31 -8.54
N THR A 42 -10.81 4.93 -9.06
CA THR A 42 -11.77 5.88 -9.63
C THR A 42 -12.97 6.16 -8.74
N GLU A 43 -13.39 5.19 -7.93
CA GLU A 43 -14.64 5.22 -7.17
C GLU A 43 -14.41 5.21 -5.64
N ASP A 44 -13.48 4.39 -5.15
CA ASP A 44 -13.38 4.09 -3.70
C ASP A 44 -12.29 4.88 -2.97
N PHE A 45 -11.18 5.18 -3.64
CA PHE A 45 -10.02 5.81 -3.03
C PHE A 45 -10.14 7.34 -3.04
N ASP A 46 -10.31 7.93 -1.86
CA ASP A 46 -10.26 9.39 -1.73
C ASP A 46 -8.82 9.90 -1.70
N PHE A 47 -8.34 10.34 -2.85
CA PHE A 47 -7.03 10.96 -3.04
C PHE A 47 -6.78 12.22 -2.19
N ARG A 48 -7.82 12.96 -1.81
CA ARG A 48 -7.66 14.17 -1.01
C ARG A 48 -7.41 13.85 0.45
N GLU A 49 -8.03 12.78 0.94
CA GLU A 49 -7.95 12.38 2.34
C GLU A 49 -6.78 11.42 2.58
N HIS A 50 -6.47 10.54 1.64
CA HIS A 50 -5.57 9.41 1.85
C HIS A 50 -4.29 9.46 1.00
N VAL A 51 -3.20 9.02 1.60
CA VAL A 51 -1.90 8.79 0.97
C VAL A 51 -1.80 7.34 0.53
N ILE A 52 -1.35 7.10 -0.69
CA ILE A 52 -1.03 5.76 -1.19
C ILE A 52 0.31 5.35 -0.57
N SER A 53 0.30 4.36 0.33
CA SER A 53 1.48 3.81 0.99
C SER A 53 1.47 2.28 0.99
N ILE A 54 2.63 1.69 0.77
CA ILE A 54 2.86 0.24 0.85
C ILE A 54 3.63 -0.17 2.11
N ARG A 55 4.01 0.79 2.98
CA ARG A 55 4.82 0.53 4.18
C ARG A 55 3.99 0.03 5.36
N GLN A 56 2.69 0.31 5.34
CA GLN A 56 1.75 -0.04 6.40
C GLN A 56 0.41 -0.46 5.81
N HIS A 57 -0.30 -1.34 6.52
CA HIS A 57 -1.64 -1.77 6.12
C HIS A 57 -2.72 -0.73 6.48
N GLY A 58 -2.48 0.10 7.50
CA GLY A 58 -3.42 1.13 7.94
C GLY A 58 -3.47 2.32 6.97
N ARG A 59 -4.66 2.90 6.81
CA ARG A 59 -4.86 4.14 6.03
C ARG A 59 -4.02 5.27 6.62
N LEU A 60 -3.29 5.95 5.75
CA LEU A 60 -2.50 7.14 6.09
C LEU A 60 -3.21 8.36 5.50
N THR A 61 -3.44 9.39 6.31
CA THR A 61 -4.11 10.60 5.83
C THR A 61 -3.11 11.63 5.31
N THR A 62 -3.51 12.41 4.32
CA THR A 62 -2.75 13.54 3.78
C THR A 62 -2.49 14.59 4.86
N PHE A 63 -3.44 14.77 5.79
CA PHE A 63 -3.32 15.63 6.96
C PHE A 63 -2.16 15.22 7.87
N ASN A 64 -2.07 13.94 8.23
CA ASN A 64 -1.00 13.43 9.10
C ASN A 64 0.40 13.62 8.47
N LYS A 65 0.50 13.53 7.14
CA LYS A 65 1.75 13.77 6.40
C LYS A 65 1.98 15.24 6.04
N GLN A 66 1.02 16.13 6.30
CA GLN A 66 1.02 17.52 5.84
C GLN A 66 1.16 17.64 4.31
N TRP A 67 0.68 16.64 3.57
CA TRP A 67 0.74 16.54 2.11
C TRP A 67 -0.59 16.95 1.48
N THR A 68 -1.08 18.14 1.81
CA THR A 68 -2.40 18.63 1.38
C THR A 68 -2.38 19.41 0.06
N SER A 69 -1.19 19.61 -0.52
CA SER A 69 -1.00 20.48 -1.70
C SER A 69 -1.15 19.76 -3.05
N LYS A 70 -1.18 18.42 -3.05
CA LYS A 70 -1.27 17.60 -4.26
C LYS A 70 -2.53 16.75 -4.19
N TYR A 71 -3.14 16.52 -5.36
CA TYR A 71 -4.32 15.64 -5.45
C TYR A 71 -3.89 14.17 -5.32
N ILE A 72 -2.92 13.72 -6.14
CA ILE A 72 -2.37 12.37 -6.02
C ILE A 72 -1.13 12.43 -5.12
N VAL A 73 -1.17 11.67 -4.02
CA VAL A 73 -0.10 11.63 -3.03
C VAL A 73 0.38 10.19 -2.83
N ILE A 74 1.63 9.93 -3.18
CA ILE A 74 2.25 8.60 -3.13
C ILE A 74 3.48 8.66 -2.23
N GLU A 75 3.52 7.81 -1.21
CA GLU A 75 4.68 7.63 -0.36
C GLU A 75 5.71 6.72 -1.05
N GLY A 76 6.94 7.20 -1.18
CA GLY A 76 8.04 6.38 -1.67
C GLY A 76 8.37 5.25 -0.68
N ARG A 77 8.84 4.10 -1.19
CA ARG A 77 9.19 2.92 -0.35
C ARG A 77 10.14 3.25 0.82
N LEU A 78 10.98 4.27 0.67
CA LEU A 78 12.01 4.64 1.63
C LEU A 78 11.66 5.86 2.49
N MET A 79 10.71 6.71 2.07
CA MET A 79 10.30 7.93 2.79
C MET A 79 9.08 7.70 3.70
#